data_AF-A0AAV9M3V9-F1
#
_entry.id   AF-A0AAV9M3V9-F1
#
_cell.length_a   1.000
_cell.length_b   1.000
_cell.length_c   1.000
_cell.angle_alpha   90.00
_cell.angle_beta   90.00
_cell.angle_gamma   90.00
#
_symmetry.space_group_name_H-M   'P 1'
#
loop_
_entity.id
_entity.type
_entity.pdbx_description
1 polymer ?
#
loop_
_entity_poly.entity_id
_entity_poly.type
_entity_poly.pdbx_seq_one_letter_code
_entity_poly.pdbx_strand_id
1 'polypeptide(L)'
;MSWDGALATKAQNYANSRRGDCNLIHSGSGENLAKGSVDFTGRHAIELWVAEKPNYNYDTNQCASGKVCRQYTQVVSRTSVRLGCGRARYNNGWWFICCNYSPSGNIIGRRPY
;
A
#
# COMPACT_ATOMS: atom_id res chain seq x y z
N MET A 1 2.45 11.39 -10.20
CA MET A 1 1.46 10.30 -10.04
C MET A 1 0.07 10.86 -10.33
N SER A 2 -0.81 10.10 -10.99
CA SER A 2 -2.19 10.47 -11.29
C SER A 2 -3.17 9.39 -10.82
N TRP A 3 -4.41 9.78 -10.53
CA TRP A 3 -5.48 8.82 -10.21
C TRP A 3 -5.88 8.00 -11.45
N ASP A 4 -6.15 6.72 -11.25
CA ASP A 4 -6.64 5.80 -12.28
C ASP A 4 -7.90 5.08 -11.76
N GLY A 5 -9.03 5.32 -12.42
CA GLY A 5 -10.32 4.77 -12.01
C GLY A 5 -10.43 3.25 -12.13
N ALA A 6 -9.70 2.63 -13.07
CA ALA A 6 -9.68 1.18 -13.22
C ALA A 6 -8.90 0.53 -12.08
N LEU A 7 -7.76 1.10 -11.70
CA LEU A 7 -7.02 0.69 -10.50
C LEU A 7 -7.85 0.87 -9.23
N ALA A 8 -8.59 1.97 -9.11
CA ALA A 8 -9.45 2.21 -7.95
C ALA A 8 -10.57 1.18 -7.84
N THR A 9 -11.19 0.85 -8.98
CA THR A 9 -12.22 -0.19 -9.06
C THR A 9 -11.66 -1.55 -8.66
N LYS A 10 -10.47 -1.91 -9.17
CA LYS A 10 -9.75 -3.13 -8.78
C LYS A 10 -9.47 -3.16 -7.27
N ALA A 11 -8.91 -2.09 -6.73
CA ALA A 11 -8.58 -1.99 -5.32
C ALA A 11 -9.83 -2.06 -4.43
N GLN A 12 -10.94 -1.44 -4.85
CA GLN A 12 -12.22 -1.49 -4.13
C GLN A 12 -12.83 -2.89 -4.14
N ASN A 13 -12.81 -3.57 -5.29
CA ASN A 13 -13.27 -4.95 -5.38
C ASN A 13 -12.45 -5.89 -4.49
N TYR A 14 -11.14 -5.69 -4.45
CA TYR A 14 -10.27 -6.46 -3.55
C TYR A 14 -10.50 -6.15 -2.07
N ALA A 15 -10.66 -4.87 -1.72
CA ALA A 15 -11.01 -4.51 -0.35
C ALA A 15 -12.35 -5.13 0.07
N ASN A 16 -13.32 -5.20 -0.84
CA ASN A 16 -14.60 -5.85 -0.60
C ASN A 16 -14.49 -7.37 -0.42
N SER A 17 -13.62 -8.06 -1.17
CA SER A 17 -13.44 -9.51 -1.00
C SER A 17 -12.76 -9.89 0.32
N ARG A 18 -11.99 -8.96 0.92
CA ARG A 18 -11.36 -9.12 2.25
C ARG A 18 -12.26 -8.78 3.44
N ARG A 19 -13.56 -8.51 3.22
CA ARG A 19 -14.54 -8.31 4.30
C ARG A 19 -14.78 -9.56 5.16
N GLY A 20 -14.30 -10.74 4.79
CA GLY A 20 -14.45 -11.95 5.62
C GLY A 20 -13.42 -12.05 6.74
N ASP A 21 -12.16 -11.71 6.45
CA ASP A 21 -11.00 -12.00 7.31
C ASP A 21 -10.17 -10.77 7.68
N CYS A 22 -10.25 -9.68 6.91
CA CYS A 22 -9.40 -8.50 7.06
C CYS A 22 -7.89 -8.84 7.12
N ASN A 23 -7.47 -9.88 6.39
CA ASN A 23 -6.08 -10.29 6.34
C ASN A 23 -5.30 -9.48 5.31
N LEU A 24 -4.09 -9.03 5.67
CA LEU A 24 -3.19 -8.28 4.80
C LEU A 24 -2.46 -9.20 3.82
N ILE A 25 -3.22 -9.93 3.01
CA ILE A 25 -2.71 -10.83 1.97
C ILE A 25 -2.74 -10.07 0.65
N HIS A 26 -1.65 -10.09 -0.10
CA HIS A 26 -1.57 -9.37 -1.38
C HIS A 26 -2.38 -10.03 -2.50
N SER A 27 -3.04 -9.22 -3.34
CA SER A 27 -3.71 -9.68 -4.56
C SER A 27 -2.76 -9.83 -5.75
N GLY A 28 -1.59 -9.19 -5.67
CA GLY A 28 -0.58 -9.16 -6.73
C GLY A 28 0.52 -8.13 -6.46
N SER A 29 1.27 -7.77 -7.50
CA SER A 29 2.34 -6.77 -7.43
C SER A 29 1.83 -5.33 -7.53
N GLY A 30 2.62 -4.37 -7.04
CA GLY A 30 2.25 -2.95 -7.05
C GLY A 30 1.07 -2.66 -6.15
N GLU A 31 1.09 -3.17 -4.92
CA GLU A 31 -0.03 -3.07 -3.98
C GLU A 31 0.48 -2.75 -2.58
N ASN A 32 -0.18 -1.81 -1.92
CA ASN A 32 -0.07 -1.63 -0.48
C ASN A 32 -1.42 -1.92 0.18
N LEU A 33 -1.35 -2.60 1.32
CA LEU A 33 -2.50 -2.96 2.14
C LEU A 33 -2.34 -2.36 3.53
N ALA A 34 -3.46 -1.95 4.12
CA ALA A 34 -3.51 -1.50 5.50
C ALA A 34 -4.85 -1.87 6.12
N LYS A 35 -4.86 -2.02 7.44
CA LYS A 35 -6.08 -2.13 8.22
C LYS A 35 -5.97 -1.34 9.51
N GLY A 36 -7.10 -0.89 10.01
CA GLY A 36 -7.17 -0.15 11.27
C GLY A 36 -8.61 -0.09 11.79
N SER A 37 -8.77 0.29 13.05
CA SER A 37 -10.07 0.39 13.72
C SER A 37 -10.70 1.79 13.57
N VAL A 38 -11.92 1.96 14.09
CA VAL A 38 -12.62 3.26 14.22
C VAL A 38 -12.92 3.92 12.87
N ASP A 39 -12.23 5.00 12.53
CA ASP A 39 -12.45 5.86 11.36
C ASP A 39 -11.28 5.77 10.37
N PHE A 40 -10.53 4.67 10.38
CA PHE A 40 -9.33 4.49 9.57
C PHE A 40 -9.52 4.86 8.09
N THR A 41 -8.78 5.89 7.66
CA THR A 41 -8.91 6.54 6.35
C THR A 41 -7.78 6.17 5.41
N GLY A 42 -7.93 6.51 4.13
CA GLY A 42 -6.83 6.45 3.16
C GLY A 42 -5.60 7.25 3.61
N ARG A 43 -5.81 8.39 4.26
CA ARG A 43 -4.73 9.19 4.83
C ARG A 43 -3.96 8.43 5.91
N HIS A 44 -4.66 7.80 6.85
CA HIS A 44 -4.03 7.00 7.90
C HIS A 44 -3.21 5.83 7.33
N ALA A 45 -3.69 5.21 6.24
CA ALA A 45 -2.92 4.17 5.55
C ALA A 45 -1.62 4.72 4.92
N ILE A 46 -1.68 5.88 4.26
CA ILE A 46 -0.49 6.53 3.68
C ILE A 46 0.50 6.92 4.79
N GLU A 47 0.03 7.49 5.89
CA GLU A 47 0.88 7.86 7.04
C GLU A 47 1.56 6.63 7.63
N LEU A 48 0.83 5.52 7.80
CA LEU A 48 1.39 4.24 8.26
C LEU A 48 2.51 3.73 7.33
N TRP A 49 2.30 3.76 6.01
CA TRP A 49 3.31 3.32 5.06
C TRP A 49 4.52 4.26 5.00
N VAL A 50 4.31 5.58 5.11
CA VAL A 50 5.39 6.58 5.13
C VAL A 50 6.20 6.52 6.43
N ALA A 51 5.61 6.07 7.54
CA ALA A 51 6.30 5.88 8.80
C ALA A 51 7.44 4.82 8.74
N GLU A 52 7.52 4.04 7.67
CA GLU A 52 8.65 3.14 7.41
C GLU A 52 9.90 3.87 6.88
N LYS A 53 9.79 5.13 6.44
CA LYS A 53 10.91 5.94 5.94
C LYS A 53 12.20 5.85 6.77
N PRO A 54 12.19 6.04 8.11
CA PRO A 54 13.42 5.95 8.92
C PRO A 54 14.07 4.57 8.91
N ASN A 55 13.34 3.51 8.52
CA ASN A 55 13.91 2.17 8.40
C ASN A 55 14.66 1.97 7.07
N TYR A 56 14.45 2.82 6.08
CA TYR A 56 15.06 2.68 4.75
C TYR A 56 16.30 3.54 4.61
N ASN A 57 17.42 2.90 4.28
CA ASN A 57 18.67 3.58 3.93
C ASN A 57 18.79 3.66 2.39
N TYR A 58 18.77 4.90 1.88
CA TYR A 58 18.84 5.17 0.45
C TYR A 58 20.22 4.87 -0.16
N ASP A 59 21.29 5.15 0.58
CA ASP A 59 22.67 4.99 0.10
C ASP A 59 22.97 3.51 -0.15
N THR A 60 22.59 2.66 0.80
CA THR A 60 22.77 1.20 0.70
C THR A 60 21.63 0.51 -0.06
N ASN A 61 20.53 1.21 -0.34
CA ASN A 61 19.29 0.65 -0.90
C ASN A 61 18.75 -0.53 -0.08
N GLN A 62 18.82 -0.45 1.24
CA GLN A 62 18.44 -1.53 2.15
C GLN A 62 17.47 -1.05 3.22
N CYS A 63 16.62 -1.97 3.66
CA CYS A 63 15.83 -1.79 4.87
C CYS A 63 16.66 -2.25 6.07
N ALA A 64 16.54 -1.53 7.20
CA ALA A 64 17.17 -1.90 8.45
C ALA A 64 16.79 -3.34 8.86
N SER A 65 17.74 -4.03 9.50
CA SER A 65 17.55 -5.44 9.89
C SER A 65 16.30 -5.60 10.77
N GLY A 66 15.44 -6.57 10.42
CA GLY A 66 14.19 -6.84 11.13
C GLY A 66 13.10 -5.77 10.95
N LYS A 67 13.29 -4.79 10.07
CA LYS A 67 12.29 -3.75 9.77
C LYS A 67 11.61 -4.00 8.42
N VAL A 68 10.49 -3.30 8.22
CA VAL A 68 9.74 -3.29 6.97
C VAL A 68 9.85 -1.90 6.36
N CYS A 69 10.07 -1.86 5.04
CA CYS A 69 10.19 -0.65 4.23
C CYS A 69 9.43 -0.75 2.91
N ARG A 70 8.82 -1.91 2.62
CA ARG A 70 8.29 -2.26 1.29
C ARG A 70 7.11 -1.36 0.92
N GLN A 71 6.35 -0.92 1.91
CA GLN A 71 5.20 -0.06 1.71
C GLN A 71 5.67 1.36 1.43
N TYR A 72 6.65 1.87 2.21
CA TYR A 72 7.28 3.15 1.94
C TYR A 72 7.88 3.22 0.53
N THR A 73 8.72 2.24 0.16
CA THR A 73 9.39 2.22 -1.15
C THR A 73 8.39 2.12 -2.31
N GLN A 74 7.20 1.56 -2.09
CA GLN A 74 6.12 1.56 -3.08
C GLN A 74 5.45 2.94 -3.16
N VAL A 75 5.18 3.62 -2.04
CA VAL A 75 4.58 4.96 -2.01
C VAL A 75 5.43 5.96 -2.78
N VAL A 76 6.75 5.91 -2.57
CA VAL A 76 7.71 6.86 -3.17
C VAL A 76 8.31 6.36 -4.49
N SER A 77 7.77 5.29 -5.07
CA SER A 77 8.32 4.71 -6.29
C SER A 77 8.14 5.63 -7.50
N ARG A 78 9.26 6.00 -8.12
CA ARG A 78 9.32 6.81 -9.35
C ARG A 78 8.70 6.12 -10.56
N THR A 79 8.71 4.78 -10.59
CA THR A 79 8.14 4.02 -11.72
C THR A 79 6.62 4.00 -11.68
N SER A 80 6.01 4.11 -10.50
CA SER A 80 4.56 4.10 -10.33
C SER A 80 3.95 5.46 -10.64
N VAL A 81 3.44 5.61 -11.87
CA VAL A 81 2.85 6.87 -12.34
C VAL A 81 1.35 6.96 -12.13
N ARG A 82 0.66 5.84 -11.90
CA ARG A 82 -0.79 5.77 -11.64
C ARG A 82 -1.09 5.10 -10.31
N LEU A 83 -2.17 5.55 -9.66
CA LEU A 83 -2.66 5.04 -8.39
C LEU A 83 -4.18 4.92 -8.39
N GLY A 84 -4.69 3.84 -7.79
CA GLY A 84 -6.09 3.73 -7.44
C GLY A 84 -6.24 2.98 -6.11
N CYS A 85 -7.13 3.47 -5.25
CA CYS A 85 -7.34 2.90 -3.92
C CYS A 85 -8.80 2.58 -3.66
N GLY A 86 -9.03 1.62 -2.78
CA GLY A 86 -10.35 1.22 -2.30
C GLY A 86 -10.35 0.96 -0.80
N ARG A 87 -11.50 1.14 -0.17
CA ARG A 87 -11.68 0.97 1.28
C ARG A 87 -12.97 0.20 1.58
N ALA A 88 -12.91 -0.77 2.48
CA ALA A 88 -14.07 -1.55 2.91
C ALA A 88 -14.12 -1.68 4.44
N ARG A 89 -15.32 -1.67 5.00
CA ARG A 89 -15.55 -1.90 6.43
C ARG A 89 -15.80 -3.39 6.69
N TYR A 90 -15.22 -3.89 7.77
CA TYR A 90 -15.40 -5.24 8.30
C TYR A 90 -16.48 -5.26 9.40
N ASN A 91 -17.07 -6.43 9.62
CA ASN A 91 -18.17 -6.65 10.57
C ASN A 91 -17.79 -6.34 12.03
N ASN A 92 -16.51 -6.44 12.39
CA ASN A 92 -16.03 -6.07 13.73
C ASN A 92 -15.73 -4.56 13.89
N GLY A 93 -16.07 -3.74 12.88
CA GLY A 93 -15.85 -2.30 12.88
C GLY A 93 -14.49 -1.82 12.34
N TRP A 94 -13.59 -2.74 11.96
CA TRP A 94 -12.31 -2.37 11.32
C TRP A 94 -12.49 -1.97 9.86
N TRP A 95 -11.51 -1.26 9.32
CA TRP A 95 -11.41 -0.93 7.91
C TRP A 95 -10.22 -1.61 7.27
N PHE A 96 -10.41 -2.00 6.02
CA PHE A 96 -9.37 -2.51 5.13
C PHE A 96 -9.18 -1.53 3.98
N ILE A 97 -7.92 -1.23 3.66
CA ILE A 97 -7.52 -0.32 2.58
C ILE A 97 -6.58 -1.06 1.66
N CYS A 98 -6.87 -0.98 0.36
CA CYS A 98 -6.01 -1.44 -0.71
C CYS A 98 -5.68 -0.26 -1.62
N CYS A 99 -4.42 -0.12 -2.02
CA CYS A 99 -3.98 0.80 -3.05
C CYS A 99 -3.15 0.04 -4.09
N ASN A 100 -3.53 0.14 -5.37
CA ASN A 100 -2.80 -0.42 -6.49
C ASN A 100 -2.04 0.68 -7.27
N TYR A 101 -0.81 0.35 -7.66
CA TYR A 101 0.16 1.23 -8.31
C TYR A 101 0.53 0.65 -9.68
N SER A 102 0.55 1.50 -10.72
CA SER A 102 0.93 1.08 -12.07
C SER A 102 1.84 2.08 -12.77
N PRO A 103 2.94 1.62 -13.41
CA PRO A 103 3.59 0.32 -13.24
C PRO A 103 3.91 -0.02 -11.77
N SER A 104 4.11 -1.30 -11.46
CA SER A 104 4.50 -1.72 -10.11
C SER A 104 5.83 -1.09 -9.70
N GLY A 105 5.92 -0.70 -8.42
CA GLY A 105 7.17 -0.26 -7.81
C GLY A 105 7.98 -1.44 -7.27
N ASN A 106 8.87 -1.16 -6.32
CA ASN A 106 9.67 -2.18 -5.62
C ASN A 106 10.43 -3.14 -6.54
N ILE A 107 10.99 -2.61 -7.63
CA ILE A 107 11.81 -3.40 -8.56
C ILE A 107 13.09 -3.81 -7.85
N ILE A 108 13.38 -5.12 -7.80
CA ILE A 108 14.56 -5.69 -7.15
C ILE A 108 15.83 -5.02 -7.71
N GLY A 109 16.70 -4.56 -6.81
CA GLY A 109 17.97 -3.92 -7.16
C GLY A 109 17.85 -2.47 -7.63
N ARG A 110 16.64 -1.91 -7.78
CA ARG A 110 16.44 -0.49 -8.12
C ARG A 110 16.09 0.32 -6.88
N ARG A 111 16.60 1.55 -6.82
CA ARG A 111 16.18 2.54 -5.83
C ARG A 111 14.76 3.04 -6.18
N PRO A 112 13.96 3.42 -5.16
CA PRO A 112 12.60 3.86 -5.38
C PRO A 112 12.52 5.25 -6.04
N TYR A 113 13.54 6.10 -5.89
CA TYR A 113 13.66 7.41 -6.54
C TYR A 113 15.11 7.75 -6.86
#